data_AF-A0A7T6Z2G6-F1
#
_entry.id   AF-A0A7T6Z2G6-F1
#
_cell.length_a   1.000
_cell.length_b   1.000
_cell.length_c   1.000
_cell.angle_alpha   90.00
_cell.angle_beta   90.00
_cell.angle_gamma   90.00
#
_symmetry.space_group_name_H-M   'P 1'
#
loop_
_entity.id
_entity.type
_entity.pdbx_description
1 polymer ?
#
loop_
_entity_poly.entity_id
_entity_poly.type
_entity_poly.pdbx_seq_one_letter_code
_entity_poly.pdbx_strand_id
1 'polypeptide(L)'
;MKKFGMLTLSAAVATSLAACGDNREEFEDETTNGDAPADEGDDNTEVQEDEVTVDDDMDDGADEEEEDEDADADEAWYEDLTYDEFELEAEYSHGEYEAEYDYEGGNPEAEIEDTRNGEDIEMEGEEALEELAGILPEMDIDENSGDDDILDAAIDAFNLDEDYSELEVEAEFFDGGETEVEDES
;
A
#
# COMPACT_ATOMS: atom_id res chain seq x y z
N MET A 1 29.47 -20.02 30.75
CA MET A 1 30.71 -19.44 30.19
C MET A 1 30.92 -19.95 28.77
N LYS A 2 30.58 -19.13 27.77
CA LYS A 2 31.03 -19.10 26.35
C LYS A 2 30.19 -18.01 25.64
N LYS A 3 30.45 -16.73 25.97
CA LYS A 3 30.86 -15.65 25.03
C LYS A 3 30.10 -15.61 23.69
N PHE A 4 29.07 -14.78 23.67
CA PHE A 4 28.49 -14.13 22.50
C PHE A 4 29.52 -13.22 21.85
N GLY A 5 29.68 -13.34 20.52
CA GLY A 5 30.51 -12.47 19.70
C GLY A 5 29.62 -11.49 18.95
N MET A 6 29.41 -10.33 19.56
CA MET A 6 28.77 -9.15 18.99
C MET A 6 29.58 -8.63 17.79
N LEU A 7 28.97 -8.48 16.63
CA LEU A 7 29.59 -7.92 15.43
C LEU A 7 28.73 -6.75 14.93
N THR A 8 28.90 -5.60 15.57
CA THR A 8 28.35 -4.31 15.15
C THR A 8 29.07 -3.83 13.89
N LEU A 9 28.35 -3.68 12.78
CA LEU A 9 28.84 -3.00 11.59
C LEU A 9 28.14 -1.65 11.46
N SER A 10 28.65 -0.64 12.17
CA SER A 10 28.26 0.76 11.94
C SER A 10 28.85 1.25 10.61
N ALA A 11 27.99 1.45 9.61
CA ALA A 11 28.34 2.18 8.39
C ALA A 11 27.80 3.61 8.49
N ALA A 12 28.67 4.56 8.81
CA ALA A 12 28.38 5.98 8.68
C ALA A 12 28.45 6.36 7.19
N VAL A 13 27.29 6.66 6.58
CA VAL A 13 27.23 7.23 5.23
C VAL A 13 27.27 8.75 5.35
N ALA A 14 28.34 9.35 4.82
CA ALA A 14 28.49 10.79 4.71
C ALA A 14 27.79 11.28 3.42
N THR A 15 26.78 12.12 3.58
CA THR A 15 26.12 12.83 2.47
C THR A 15 27.03 13.94 1.93
N SER A 16 27.48 13.78 0.70
CA SER A 16 28.03 14.88 -0.10
C SER A 16 26.96 15.38 -1.07
N LEU A 17 26.38 16.55 -0.78
CA LEU A 17 25.57 17.30 -1.72
C LEU A 17 26.45 17.93 -2.81
N ALA A 18 26.17 17.60 -4.06
CA ALA A 18 26.62 18.32 -5.25
C ALA A 18 25.35 18.65 -6.07
N ALA A 19 24.83 19.88 -5.94
CA ALA A 19 25.10 21.02 -6.82
C ALA A 19 24.28 20.97 -8.13
N CYS A 20 23.17 21.74 -8.13
CA CYS A 20 22.45 22.15 -9.34
C CYS A 20 23.38 22.84 -10.35
N GLY A 21 23.18 22.56 -11.64
CA GLY A 21 23.93 23.20 -12.71
C GLY A 21 23.37 22.90 -14.10
N ASP A 22 22.31 23.63 -14.45
CA ASP A 22 21.81 24.00 -15.78
C ASP A 22 22.72 23.64 -16.96
N ASN A 23 22.21 22.84 -17.92
CA ASN A 23 22.62 22.93 -19.33
C ASN A 23 21.56 22.32 -20.25
N ARG A 24 20.71 23.23 -20.74
CA ARG A 24 20.15 23.28 -22.09
C ARG A 24 21.03 22.59 -23.13
N GLU A 25 20.47 21.67 -23.91
CA GLU A 25 20.52 21.59 -25.39
C GLU A 25 19.41 20.61 -25.86
N GLU A 26 18.28 21.17 -26.32
CA GLU A 26 17.26 20.43 -27.08
C GLU A 26 17.79 20.17 -28.49
N PHE A 27 17.83 18.89 -28.87
CA PHE A 27 18.14 18.44 -30.22
C PHE A 27 16.85 18.26 -31.01
N GLU A 28 16.82 18.85 -32.18
CA GLU A 28 15.70 18.96 -33.12
C GLU A 28 15.37 17.59 -33.76
N ASP A 29 14.08 17.27 -33.92
CA ASP A 29 13.61 16.46 -35.06
C ASP A 29 12.22 16.92 -35.55
N GLU A 30 12.29 17.73 -36.59
CA GLU A 30 11.46 17.72 -37.80
C GLU A 30 10.15 16.89 -37.78
N THR A 31 8.99 17.58 -37.77
CA THR A 31 7.89 17.13 -38.62
C THR A 31 7.32 18.31 -39.42
N THR A 32 7.29 18.11 -40.73
CA THR A 32 6.86 19.08 -41.74
C THR A 32 5.37 18.90 -42.00
N ASN A 33 4.56 19.96 -42.00
CA ASN A 33 3.30 20.08 -42.74
C ASN A 33 3.07 21.61 -42.93
N GLY A 34 2.87 22.19 -44.10
CA GLY A 34 2.18 21.68 -45.28
C GLY A 34 0.96 22.58 -45.53
N ASP A 35 1.22 23.66 -46.28
CA ASP A 35 0.37 24.74 -46.82
C ASP A 35 -1.17 24.49 -47.00
N ALA A 36 -1.95 25.56 -46.72
CA ALA A 36 -3.39 25.76 -46.95
C ALA A 36 -3.79 25.80 -48.47
N PRO A 37 -4.99 26.21 -48.97
CA PRO A 37 -6.22 26.76 -48.34
C PRO A 37 -7.61 26.36 -48.96
N ALA A 38 -8.67 26.90 -48.33
CA ALA A 38 -9.99 27.38 -48.83
C ALA A 38 -11.02 26.46 -49.56
N ASP A 39 -12.30 26.51 -49.15
CA ASP A 39 -13.45 27.04 -49.94
C ASP A 39 -14.80 26.97 -49.18
N GLU A 40 -15.75 27.83 -49.57
CA GLU A 40 -16.94 28.33 -48.85
C GLU A 40 -18.27 27.55 -49.07
N GLY A 41 -19.30 27.88 -48.26
CA GLY A 41 -20.74 27.64 -48.52
C GLY A 41 -21.53 27.24 -47.26
N ASP A 42 -22.17 28.15 -46.50
CA ASP A 42 -23.46 28.85 -46.71
C ASP A 42 -24.72 27.97 -46.53
N ASP A 43 -25.46 28.15 -45.43
CA ASP A 43 -26.86 28.65 -45.42
C ASP A 43 -27.55 28.48 -44.02
N ASN A 44 -27.75 29.62 -43.36
CA ASN A 44 -28.89 30.10 -42.57
C ASN A 44 -29.79 29.15 -41.74
N THR A 45 -29.98 29.49 -40.46
CA THR A 45 -31.31 29.82 -39.87
C THR A 45 -31.13 30.52 -38.51
N GLU A 46 -31.54 31.78 -38.46
CA GLU A 46 -31.65 32.66 -37.28
C GLU A 46 -32.78 32.20 -36.34
N VAL A 47 -32.58 32.20 -35.02
CA VAL A 47 -33.58 32.69 -34.03
C VAL A 47 -32.94 33.04 -32.67
N GLN A 48 -33.03 34.33 -32.31
CA GLN A 48 -33.18 34.99 -30.99
C GLN A 48 -32.12 34.85 -29.88
N GLU A 49 -31.34 35.93 -29.76
CA GLU A 49 -31.12 36.78 -28.57
C GLU A 49 -31.74 36.32 -27.24
N ASP A 50 -30.88 35.91 -26.30
CA ASP A 50 -31.12 36.06 -24.87
C ASP A 50 -29.81 36.49 -24.20
N GLU A 51 -29.86 37.69 -23.62
CA GLU A 51 -28.77 38.41 -22.98
C GLU A 51 -28.63 37.95 -21.51
N VAL A 52 -27.63 37.12 -21.23
CA VAL A 52 -27.20 36.82 -19.86
C VAL A 52 -25.74 37.19 -19.72
N THR A 53 -25.51 38.18 -18.87
CA THR A 53 -24.21 38.68 -18.41
C THR A 53 -23.47 37.56 -17.70
N VAL A 54 -22.35 37.13 -18.27
CA VAL A 54 -21.39 36.25 -17.61
C VAL A 54 -20.40 37.16 -16.88
N ASP A 55 -20.53 37.23 -15.56
CA ASP A 55 -19.49 37.76 -14.68
C ASP A 55 -18.32 36.76 -14.73
N ASP A 56 -17.18 37.24 -15.21
CA ASP A 56 -15.90 36.56 -15.25
C ASP A 56 -15.22 36.84 -13.90
N ASP A 57 -15.48 35.98 -12.90
CA ASP A 57 -14.72 35.94 -11.66
C ASP A 57 -13.86 34.68 -11.69
N MET A 58 -12.61 34.87 -12.10
CA MET A 58 -11.55 33.88 -12.15
C MET A 58 -10.94 33.83 -10.74
N ASP A 59 -11.46 32.95 -9.89
CA ASP A 59 -10.89 32.64 -8.58
C ASP A 59 -9.99 31.39 -8.70
N ASP A 60 -8.78 31.58 -8.20
CA ASP A 60 -7.58 30.77 -8.30
C ASP A 60 -7.46 29.94 -7.02
N GLY A 61 -7.36 28.62 -7.14
CA GLY A 61 -7.12 27.74 -5.98
C GLY A 61 -7.59 26.32 -6.19
N ALA A 62 -6.88 25.57 -7.04
CA ALA A 62 -6.89 24.11 -6.98
C ALA A 62 -6.06 23.71 -5.75
N ASP A 63 -6.75 23.39 -4.67
CA ASP A 63 -6.26 22.63 -3.53
C ASP A 63 -7.28 21.49 -3.41
N GLU A 64 -7.04 20.43 -4.20
CA GLU A 64 -7.77 19.16 -4.08
C GLU A 64 -7.22 18.44 -2.86
N GLU A 65 -7.60 18.92 -1.68
CA GLU A 65 -7.72 18.09 -0.48
C GLU A 65 -9.08 17.39 -0.64
N GLU A 66 -9.08 16.25 -1.32
CA GLU A 66 -10.21 15.32 -1.35
C GLU A 66 -10.32 14.68 0.04
N GLU A 67 -10.81 15.45 1.02
CA GLU A 67 -11.45 14.88 2.20
C GLU A 67 -12.82 14.36 1.75
N ASP A 68 -12.85 13.11 1.25
CA ASP A 68 -14.07 12.34 1.02
C ASP A 68 -14.72 11.99 2.37
N GLU A 69 -15.32 13.00 3.02
CA GLU A 69 -16.22 12.84 4.16
C GLU A 69 -17.62 12.41 3.68
N ASP A 70 -17.77 11.18 3.17
CA ASP A 70 -19.10 10.52 3.06
C ASP A 70 -18.93 9.01 2.78
N ALA A 71 -18.30 8.30 3.71
CA ALA A 71 -18.60 6.89 3.95
C ALA A 71 -19.54 6.83 5.16
N ASP A 72 -20.61 6.04 5.06
CA ASP A 72 -21.32 5.54 6.23
C ASP A 72 -20.29 5.14 7.31
N ALA A 73 -20.59 5.34 8.60
CA ALA A 73 -19.74 4.89 9.68
C ALA A 73 -19.76 3.34 9.73
N ASP A 74 -19.17 2.71 8.71
CA ASP A 74 -18.54 1.42 8.79
C ASP A 74 -17.39 1.64 9.76
N GLU A 75 -17.57 1.11 10.98
CA GLU A 75 -16.53 1.04 12.00
C GLU A 75 -15.29 0.42 11.33
N ALA A 76 -14.14 1.08 11.46
CA ALA A 76 -13.00 0.68 10.66
C ALA A 76 -12.57 -0.72 11.12
N TRP A 77 -12.45 -1.68 10.19
CA TRP A 77 -12.33 -3.11 10.52
C TRP A 77 -11.17 -3.42 11.49
N TYR A 78 -10.12 -2.60 11.45
CA TYR A 78 -8.98 -2.69 12.35
C TYR A 78 -9.29 -2.32 13.81
N GLU A 79 -10.35 -1.56 14.08
CA GLU A 79 -10.80 -1.23 15.44
C GLU A 79 -11.41 -2.44 16.17
N ASP A 80 -11.81 -3.49 15.43
CA ASP A 80 -12.31 -4.76 15.96
C ASP A 80 -11.20 -5.78 16.25
N LEU A 81 -9.95 -5.51 15.84
CA LEU A 81 -8.81 -6.40 16.10
C LEU A 81 -8.40 -6.38 17.58
N THR A 82 -7.78 -7.47 18.02
CA THR A 82 -7.21 -7.60 19.36
C THR A 82 -5.73 -7.19 19.44
N TYR A 83 -5.11 -6.97 18.28
CA TYR A 83 -3.69 -6.66 18.09
C TYR A 83 -3.48 -5.40 17.25
N ASP A 84 -2.40 -4.68 17.55
CA ASP A 84 -1.94 -3.50 16.80
C ASP A 84 -0.79 -3.77 15.85
N GLU A 85 -0.07 -4.88 16.03
CA GLU A 85 0.96 -5.34 15.10
C GLU A 85 0.72 -6.82 14.80
N PHE A 86 0.85 -7.21 13.53
CA PHE A 86 0.76 -8.60 13.08
C PHE A 86 1.73 -8.84 11.92
N GLU A 87 2.50 -9.90 12.03
CA GLU A 87 3.43 -10.36 11.00
C GLU A 87 3.25 -11.85 10.78
N LEU A 88 3.23 -12.25 9.51
CA LEU A 88 3.20 -13.64 9.09
C LEU A 88 4.24 -13.85 7.99
N GLU A 89 5.14 -14.81 8.18
CA GLU A 89 6.10 -15.25 7.18
C GLU A 89 5.94 -16.76 6.96
N ALA A 90 5.71 -17.16 5.71
CA ALA A 90 5.64 -18.56 5.31
C ALA A 90 6.65 -18.85 4.20
N GLU A 91 7.76 -19.51 4.54
CA GLU A 91 8.78 -19.94 3.58
C GLU A 91 8.37 -21.24 2.89
N TYR A 92 8.49 -21.29 1.56
CA TYR A 92 8.27 -22.50 0.77
C TYR A 92 9.53 -22.95 0.05
N SER A 93 9.49 -24.15 -0.53
CA SER A 93 10.59 -24.64 -1.36
C SER A 93 10.89 -23.74 -2.59
N HIS A 94 9.94 -22.88 -2.97
CA HIS A 94 10.09 -21.91 -4.03
C HIS A 94 9.27 -20.65 -3.72
N GLY A 95 9.93 -19.64 -3.13
CA GLY A 95 9.32 -18.38 -2.73
C GLY A 95 8.76 -18.41 -1.31
N GLU A 96 8.21 -17.28 -0.90
CA GLU A 96 7.62 -17.02 0.41
C GLU A 96 6.29 -16.26 0.26
N TYR A 97 5.52 -16.26 1.33
CA TYR A 97 4.38 -15.39 1.51
C TYR A 97 4.56 -14.62 2.82
N GLU A 98 4.52 -13.31 2.73
CA GLU A 98 4.68 -12.38 3.86
C GLU A 98 3.46 -11.47 3.94
N ALA A 99 2.97 -11.24 5.15
CA ALA A 99 1.91 -10.28 5.41
C ALA A 99 2.19 -9.53 6.71
N GLU A 100 2.31 -8.21 6.59
CA GLU A 100 2.56 -7.29 7.69
C GLU A 100 1.37 -6.35 7.87
N TYR A 101 1.04 -6.07 9.12
CA TYR A 101 0.05 -5.09 9.52
C TYR A 101 0.53 -4.36 10.77
N ASP A 102 0.45 -3.03 10.73
CA ASP A 102 0.79 -2.15 11.85
C ASP A 102 -0.30 -1.09 12.04
N TYR A 103 -0.58 -0.76 13.30
CA TYR A 103 -1.50 0.30 13.70
C TYR A 103 -0.85 1.28 14.68
N GLU A 104 0.13 2.04 14.19
CA GLU A 104 0.75 3.10 14.96
C GLU A 104 -0.10 4.39 15.01
N GLY A 105 -0.56 4.75 16.22
CA GLY A 105 -1.03 6.11 16.51
C GLY A 105 -2.31 6.53 15.78
N GLY A 106 -3.13 5.57 15.33
CA GLY A 106 -4.35 5.82 14.59
C GLY A 106 -4.19 5.77 13.06
N ASN A 107 -3.04 5.31 12.57
CA ASN A 107 -2.76 5.19 11.15
C ASN A 107 -2.43 3.73 10.82
N PRO A 108 -3.33 2.97 10.19
CA PRO A 108 -3.03 1.61 9.77
C PRO A 108 -2.09 1.61 8.57
N GLU A 109 -1.11 0.73 8.59
CA GLU A 109 -0.20 0.41 7.48
C GLU A 109 -0.18 -1.11 7.27
N ALA A 110 0.03 -1.56 6.03
CA ALA A 110 0.09 -2.97 5.71
C ALA A 110 0.96 -3.22 4.47
N GLU A 111 1.53 -4.41 4.41
CA GLU A 111 2.33 -4.92 3.29
C GLU A 111 2.01 -6.40 3.07
N ILE A 112 1.99 -6.84 1.80
CA ILE A 112 1.88 -8.26 1.43
C ILE A 112 2.87 -8.53 0.30
N GLU A 113 3.75 -9.51 0.51
CA GLU A 113 4.63 -10.07 -0.53
C GLU A 113 4.25 -11.54 -0.82
N ASP A 114 4.11 -11.92 -2.10
CA ASP A 114 3.96 -13.33 -2.51
C ASP A 114 4.87 -13.64 -3.70
N THR A 115 5.84 -14.52 -3.49
CA THR A 115 6.78 -14.98 -4.52
C THR A 115 6.60 -16.46 -4.88
N ARG A 116 5.61 -17.15 -4.30
CA ARG A 116 5.40 -18.62 -4.43
C ARG A 116 5.08 -19.09 -5.85
N ASN A 117 4.45 -18.22 -6.64
CA ASN A 117 3.95 -18.55 -7.97
C ASN A 117 4.94 -18.21 -9.10
N GLY A 118 6.15 -17.76 -8.76
CA GLY A 118 7.16 -17.31 -9.73
C GLY A 118 6.83 -15.98 -10.42
N GLU A 119 5.83 -15.28 -9.88
CA GLU A 119 5.56 -13.85 -10.06
C GLU A 119 5.83 -13.22 -8.70
N ASP A 120 6.53 -12.09 -8.67
CA ASP A 120 6.77 -11.32 -7.46
C ASP A 120 5.59 -10.32 -7.33
N ILE A 121 4.71 -10.57 -6.36
CA ILE A 121 3.56 -9.71 -6.01
C ILE A 121 3.94 -8.95 -4.75
N GLU A 122 3.80 -7.63 -4.78
CA GLU A 122 4.08 -6.70 -3.67
C GLU A 122 2.90 -5.72 -3.62
N MET A 123 2.21 -5.67 -2.48
CA MET A 123 1.09 -4.76 -2.21
C MET A 123 1.40 -3.98 -0.94
N GLU A 124 1.21 -2.67 -0.96
CA GLU A 124 1.51 -1.78 0.16
C GLU A 124 0.34 -0.83 0.44
N GLY A 125 0.22 -0.37 1.68
CA GLY A 125 -0.72 0.68 2.08
C GLY A 125 -2.18 0.28 1.86
N GLU A 126 -2.96 1.14 1.20
CA GLU A 126 -4.40 0.93 1.00
C GLU A 126 -4.74 -0.38 0.27
N GLU A 127 -3.89 -0.82 -0.67
CA GLU A 127 -4.11 -2.06 -1.42
C GLU A 127 -3.97 -3.29 -0.51
N ALA A 128 -2.91 -3.32 0.30
CA ALA A 128 -2.70 -4.37 1.30
C ALA A 128 -3.78 -4.34 2.40
N LEU A 129 -4.16 -3.16 2.87
CA LEU A 129 -5.21 -3.00 3.88
C LEU A 129 -6.58 -3.51 3.38
N GLU A 130 -6.92 -3.31 2.10
CA GLU A 130 -8.18 -3.82 1.54
C GLU A 130 -8.18 -5.36 1.48
N GLU A 131 -7.05 -5.98 1.15
CA GLU A 131 -6.91 -7.44 1.17
C GLU A 131 -6.97 -8.00 2.62
N LEU A 132 -6.24 -7.39 3.56
CA LEU A 132 -6.20 -7.83 4.96
C LEU A 132 -7.52 -7.61 5.71
N ALA A 133 -8.37 -6.67 5.28
CA ALA A 133 -9.69 -6.43 5.86
C ALA A 133 -10.60 -7.66 5.86
N GLY A 134 -10.39 -8.57 4.91
CA GLY A 134 -11.10 -9.84 4.83
C GLY A 134 -10.46 -10.98 5.61
N ILE A 135 -9.19 -10.86 5.98
CA ILE A 135 -8.35 -11.97 6.47
C ILE A 135 -8.15 -11.86 7.98
N LEU A 136 -7.61 -10.72 8.44
CA LEU A 136 -7.22 -10.54 9.85
C LEU A 136 -8.40 -10.67 10.83
N PRO A 137 -9.60 -10.12 10.54
CA PRO A 137 -10.75 -10.35 11.42
C PRO A 137 -11.22 -11.81 11.52
N GLU A 138 -10.84 -12.68 10.57
CA GLU A 138 -11.21 -14.10 10.62
C GLU A 138 -10.32 -14.93 11.56
N MET A 139 -9.14 -14.43 11.93
CA MET A 139 -8.20 -15.16 12.79
C MET A 139 -8.72 -15.36 14.22
N ASP A 140 -9.48 -14.40 14.78
CA ASP A 140 -10.08 -14.46 16.13
C ASP A 140 -9.09 -14.89 17.23
N ILE A 141 -7.84 -14.40 17.17
CA ILE A 141 -6.78 -14.69 18.16
C ILE A 141 -6.70 -13.62 19.26
N ASP A 142 -6.22 -13.99 20.45
CA ASP A 142 -5.93 -13.06 21.56
C ASP A 142 -4.71 -13.52 22.38
N GLU A 143 -4.26 -12.72 23.36
CA GLU A 143 -3.10 -13.03 24.22
C GLU A 143 -3.18 -14.39 24.96
N ASN A 144 -4.36 -14.98 25.05
CA ASN A 144 -4.61 -16.27 25.70
C ASN A 144 -4.70 -17.45 24.71
N SER A 145 -4.65 -17.18 23.39
CA SER A 145 -4.59 -18.21 22.37
C SER A 145 -3.34 -19.07 22.56
N GLY A 146 -3.46 -20.37 22.30
CA GLY A 146 -2.32 -21.27 22.33
C GLY A 146 -1.55 -21.22 21.01
N ASP A 147 -0.26 -21.56 21.06
CA ASP A 147 0.64 -21.62 19.92
C ASP A 147 0.03 -22.38 18.72
N ASP A 148 -0.49 -23.60 18.96
CA ASP A 148 -1.15 -24.41 17.92
C ASP A 148 -2.41 -23.72 17.34
N ASP A 149 -3.19 -23.04 18.19
CA ASP A 149 -4.42 -22.36 17.76
C ASP A 149 -4.10 -21.12 16.88
N ILE A 150 -2.99 -20.42 17.15
CA ILE A 150 -2.53 -19.28 16.36
C ILE A 150 -2.07 -19.73 14.97
N LEU A 151 -1.25 -20.79 14.91
CA LEU A 151 -0.76 -21.35 13.64
C LEU A 151 -1.93 -21.88 12.79
N ASP A 152 -2.86 -22.64 13.40
CA ASP A 152 -4.05 -23.14 12.69
C ASP A 152 -4.90 -21.97 12.16
N ALA A 153 -5.11 -20.91 12.96
CA ALA A 153 -5.87 -19.72 12.53
C ALA A 153 -5.19 -18.99 11.37
N ALA A 154 -3.87 -18.84 11.41
CA ALA A 154 -3.09 -18.23 10.33
C ALA A 154 -3.19 -19.04 9.03
N ILE A 155 -3.02 -20.37 9.10
CA ILE A 155 -3.11 -21.26 7.95
C ILE A 155 -4.52 -21.19 7.32
N ASP A 156 -5.58 -21.24 8.13
CA ASP A 156 -6.96 -21.19 7.64
C ASP A 156 -7.31 -19.80 7.04
N ALA A 157 -6.97 -18.70 7.73
CA ALA A 157 -7.34 -17.34 7.30
C ALA A 157 -6.60 -16.90 6.03
N PHE A 158 -5.29 -17.13 5.97
CA PHE A 158 -4.47 -16.82 4.79
C PHE A 158 -4.53 -17.90 3.71
N ASN A 159 -5.24 -19.00 3.98
CA ASN A 159 -5.39 -20.14 3.08
C ASN A 159 -4.01 -20.64 2.58
N LEU A 160 -3.08 -20.82 3.53
CA LEU A 160 -1.71 -21.26 3.26
C LEU A 160 -1.66 -22.75 2.89
N ASP A 161 -0.73 -23.14 2.03
CA ASP A 161 -0.48 -24.54 1.73
C ASP A 161 0.37 -25.17 2.85
N GLU A 162 0.00 -26.36 3.32
CA GLU A 162 0.72 -27.09 4.40
C GLU A 162 2.12 -27.63 3.99
N ASP A 163 2.66 -27.21 2.84
CA ASP A 163 4.00 -27.60 2.35
C ASP A 163 5.09 -26.53 2.54
N TYR A 164 4.82 -25.54 3.39
CA TYR A 164 5.83 -24.62 3.91
C TYR A 164 6.99 -25.37 4.56
N SER A 165 8.18 -24.77 4.53
CA SER A 165 9.38 -25.23 5.23
C SER A 165 9.47 -24.62 6.62
N GLU A 166 9.02 -23.37 6.75
CA GLU A 166 8.96 -22.59 7.98
C GLU A 166 7.70 -21.72 7.92
N LEU A 167 7.00 -21.59 9.05
CA LEU A 167 5.88 -20.67 9.25
C LEU A 167 6.12 -19.93 10.57
N GLU A 168 6.22 -18.61 10.50
CA GLU A 168 6.33 -17.71 11.64
C GLU A 168 5.10 -16.79 11.70
N VAL A 169 4.57 -16.59 12.90
CA VAL A 169 3.48 -15.65 13.18
C VAL A 169 3.84 -14.85 14.44
N GLU A 170 3.87 -13.53 14.31
CA GLU A 170 4.08 -12.60 15.42
C GLU A 170 2.86 -11.67 15.57
N ALA A 171 2.50 -11.34 16.81
CA ALA A 171 1.48 -10.32 17.08
C ALA A 171 1.75 -9.55 18.39
N GLU A 172 1.62 -8.22 18.34
CA GLU A 172 1.56 -7.33 19.52
C GLU A 172 0.10 -6.96 19.82
N PHE A 173 -0.36 -7.26 21.05
CA PHE A 173 -1.76 -7.09 21.44
C PHE A 173 -2.05 -5.73 22.08
N PHE A 174 -3.24 -5.16 21.81
CA PHE A 174 -3.68 -3.89 22.39
C PHE A 174 -3.77 -3.88 23.94
N ASP A 175 -4.06 -5.01 24.59
CA ASP A 175 -4.05 -5.12 26.08
C ASP A 175 -2.62 -5.17 26.65
N GLY A 176 -1.64 -5.22 25.75
CA GLY A 176 -0.21 -5.42 26.00
C GLY A 176 0.16 -6.89 25.97
N GLY A 177 1.35 -7.18 25.44
CA GLY A 177 1.85 -8.54 25.30
C GLY A 177 2.21 -8.81 23.84
N GLU A 178 3.21 -9.68 23.67
CA GLU A 178 3.73 -10.12 22.38
C GLU A 178 3.65 -11.64 22.33
N THR A 179 3.33 -12.20 21.16
CA THR A 179 3.48 -13.63 20.88
C THR A 179 4.29 -13.81 19.62
N GLU A 180 5.24 -14.73 19.66
CA GLU A 180 6.02 -15.21 18.52
C GLU A 180 5.79 -16.73 18.45
N VAL A 181 5.38 -17.26 17.29
CA VAL A 181 5.13 -18.69 17.09
C VAL A 181 5.75 -19.16 15.78
N GLU A 182 6.53 -20.24 15.84
CA GLU A 182 7.27 -20.79 14.71
C GLU A 182 7.00 -22.30 14.57
N ASP A 183 6.78 -22.78 13.34
CA ASP A 183 6.72 -24.20 12.97
C ASP A 183 7.64 -24.53 11.79
N GLU A 184 8.52 -25.53 11.98
CA GLU A 184 9.46 -26.03 10.96
C GLU A 184 9.06 -27.46 10.51
N SER A 185 8.89 -27.69 9.20
CA SER A 185 8.39 -28.96 8.60
C SER A 185 9.45 -29.92 8.02
#